data_AF-A0A0S8J6Y2-F1
#
_entry.id   AF-A0A0S8J6Y2-F1
#
_cell.length_a   1.000
_cell.length_b   1.000
_cell.length_c   1.000
_cell.angle_alpha   90.00
_cell.angle_beta   90.00
_cell.angle_gamma   90.00
#
_symmetry.space_group_name_H-M   'P 1'
#
loop_
_entity.id
_entity.type
_entity.pdbx_description
1 polymer ?
#
loop_
_entity_poly.entity_id
_entity_poly.type
_entity_poly.pdbx_seq_one_letter_code
_entity_poly.pdbx_strand_id
1 'polypeptide(L)'
;MRLKVQKLLRGGEHHISFENVDFNEEETQRIEKFGMPFVDFSSDGLGTRRLDEINLSIKCQTPQEAEEMIGKIKERIKDKLTELLSQVDTFSGEEVLEI
;
A
#
# COMPACT_ATOMS: atom_id res chain seq x y z
N MET A 1 -9.37 -3.05 -0.17
CA MET A 1 -8.61 -2.93 1.07
C MET A 1 -9.10 -1.67 1.69
N ARG A 2 -9.37 -1.66 2.99
CA ARG A 2 -9.78 -0.45 3.69
C ARG A 2 -8.57 0.08 4.48
N LEU A 3 -8.18 1.30 4.14
CA LEU A 3 -7.14 2.07 4.82
C LEU A 3 -7.79 3.18 5.64
N LYS A 4 -7.42 3.26 6.91
CA LYS A 4 -7.76 4.37 7.77
C LYS A 4 -6.62 5.37 7.74
N VAL A 5 -6.96 6.60 7.40
CA VAL A 5 -6.01 7.73 7.36
C VAL A 5 -6.40 8.70 8.46
N GLN A 6 -5.52 8.91 9.43
CA GLN A 6 -5.73 9.90 10.48
C GLN A 6 -4.82 11.10 10.23
N LYS A 7 -5.39 12.30 10.34
CA LYS A 7 -4.69 13.59 10.26
C LYS A 7 -4.74 14.24 11.63
N LEU A 8 -3.60 14.64 12.17
CA LEU A 8 -3.49 15.27 13.48
C LEU A 8 -2.61 16.52 13.38
N LEU A 9 -3.08 17.65 13.90
CA LEU A 9 -2.27 18.85 14.09
C LEU A 9 -1.88 18.94 15.57
N ARG A 10 -0.59 18.80 15.89
CA ARG A 10 -0.09 18.85 17.27
C ARG A 10 1.11 19.79 17.35
N GLY A 11 1.01 20.84 18.17
CA GLY A 11 2.12 21.79 18.35
C GLY A 11 2.52 22.56 17.09
N GLY A 12 1.59 22.74 16.14
CA GLY A 12 1.88 23.34 14.83
C GLY A 12 2.41 22.35 13.77
N GLU A 13 2.59 21.09 14.14
CA GLU A 13 3.09 20.04 13.26
C GLU A 13 1.95 19.18 12.71
N HIS A 14 1.95 18.94 11.40
CA HIS A 14 0.97 18.09 10.76
C HIS A 14 1.48 16.65 10.79
N HIS A 15 0.67 15.76 11.33
CA HIS A 15 0.95 14.33 11.38
C HIS A 15 -0.11 13.58 10.58
N ILE A 16 0.35 12.63 9.79
CA ILE A 16 -0.51 11.69 9.08
C ILE A 16 -0.16 10.31 9.56
N SER A 17 -1.17 9.49 9.82
CA SER A 17 -0.97 8.07 10.01
C SER A 17 -1.88 7.23 9.13
N PHE A 18 -1.34 6.09 8.70
CA PHE A 18 -2.01 5.10 7.88
C PHE A 18 -2.08 3.81 8.66
N GLU A 19 -3.27 3.23 8.73
CA GLU A 19 -3.54 1.96 9.38
C GLU A 19 -4.36 1.10 8.41
N ASN A 20 -3.90 -0.13 8.16
CA ASN A 20 -4.75 -1.10 7.48
C ASN A 20 -5.88 -1.54 8.42
N VAL A 21 -7.11 -1.52 7.92
CA VAL A 21 -8.32 -1.95 8.66
C VAL A 21 -8.71 -3.36 8.28
N ASP A 22 -8.82 -3.63 6.97
CA ASP A 22 -9.11 -4.96 6.45
C ASP A 22 -8.85 -5.09 4.94
N PHE A 23 -8.93 -6.32 4.48
CA PHE A 23 -9.03 -6.67 3.07
C PHE A 23 -10.47 -7.01 2.72
N ASN A 24 -10.87 -6.76 1.48
CA ASN A 24 -12.14 -7.28 0.98
C ASN A 24 -12.00 -8.79 0.66
N GLU A 25 -13.11 -9.44 0.32
CA GLU A 25 -13.13 -10.88 0.06
C GLU A 25 -12.20 -11.29 -1.10
N GLU A 26 -12.23 -10.53 -2.20
CA GLU A 26 -11.38 -10.77 -3.36
C GLU A 26 -9.89 -10.69 -3.02
N GLU A 27 -9.48 -9.61 -2.35
CA GLU A 27 -8.10 -9.42 -1.91
C GLU A 27 -7.65 -10.50 -0.92
N THR A 28 -8.54 -10.91 -0.02
CA THR A 28 -8.26 -11.96 0.97
C THR A 28 -7.97 -13.29 0.26
N GLN A 29 -8.84 -13.72 -0.66
CA GLN A 29 -8.63 -14.94 -1.44
C GLN A 29 -7.33 -14.91 -2.26
N ARG A 30 -6.93 -13.72 -2.73
CA ARG A 30 -5.69 -13.54 -3.50
C ARG A 30 -4.45 -13.60 -2.62
N ILE A 31 -4.48 -12.93 -1.47
CA ILE A 31 -3.41 -12.98 -0.46
C ILE A 31 -3.20 -14.43 0.01
N GLU A 32 -4.27 -15.20 0.18
CA GLU A 32 -4.17 -16.63 0.51
C GLU A 32 -3.50 -17.45 -0.60
N LYS A 33 -3.72 -17.09 -1.87
CA LYS A 33 -3.18 -17.81 -3.04
C LYS A 33 -1.73 -17.44 -3.38
N PHE A 34 -1.38 -16.16 -3.31
CA PHE A 34 -0.10 -15.61 -3.78
C PHE A 34 0.83 -15.13 -2.67
N GLY A 35 0.33 -15.10 -1.43
CA GLY A 35 1.04 -14.58 -0.27
C GLY A 35 0.79 -13.09 -0.02
N MET A 36 1.09 -12.66 1.20
CA MET A 36 0.96 -11.27 1.62
C MET A 36 1.99 -10.39 0.89
N PRO A 37 1.56 -9.36 0.15
CA PRO A 37 2.49 -8.49 -0.56
C PRO A 37 3.20 -7.49 0.34
N PHE A 38 4.32 -7.00 -0.18
CA PHE A 38 5.08 -5.88 0.38
C PHE A 38 4.94 -4.65 -0.52
N VAL A 39 4.84 -3.48 0.10
CA VAL A 39 4.84 -2.17 -0.57
C VAL A 39 6.12 -1.45 -0.20
N ASP A 40 6.82 -0.93 -1.21
CA ASP A 40 8.05 -0.18 -1.02
C ASP A 40 7.82 1.33 -0.95
N PHE A 41 8.13 1.90 0.22
CA PHE A 41 8.10 3.34 0.47
C PHE A 41 9.51 3.90 0.74
N SER A 42 10.57 3.17 0.35
CA SER A 42 11.95 3.56 0.64
C SER A 42 12.33 4.91 0.03
N SER A 43 11.79 5.28 -1.13
CA SER A 43 12.00 6.59 -1.73
C SER A 43 11.49 7.76 -0.86
N ASP A 44 10.55 7.49 0.05
CA ASP A 44 9.98 8.47 0.98
C ASP A 44 10.56 8.32 2.40
N GLY A 45 11.61 7.49 2.56
CA GLY A 45 12.26 7.25 3.85
C GLY A 45 11.48 6.36 4.81
N LEU A 46 10.42 5.68 4.35
CA LEU A 46 9.51 4.89 5.20
C LEU A 46 9.81 3.38 5.17
N GLY A 47 10.70 2.97 4.26
CA GLY A 47 11.13 1.60 4.05
C GLY A 47 10.07 0.72 3.39
N THR A 48 10.32 -0.58 3.34
CA THR A 48 9.38 -1.57 2.83
C THR A 48 8.47 -2.06 3.96
N ARG A 49 7.16 -2.16 3.70
CA ARG A 49 6.17 -2.64 4.67
C ARG A 49 5.31 -3.74 4.07
N ARG A 50 4.93 -4.71 4.88
CA ARG A 50 3.85 -5.63 4.50
C ARG A 50 2.53 -4.86 4.46
N LEU A 51 1.66 -5.25 3.54
CA LEU A 51 0.39 -4.57 3.29
C LEU A 51 -0.58 -4.67 4.49
N ASP A 52 -0.55 -5.77 5.24
CA ASP A 52 -1.31 -5.97 6.48
C ASP A 52 -0.74 -5.23 7.68
N GLU A 53 0.55 -4.89 7.65
CA GLU A 53 1.26 -4.21 8.73
C GLU A 53 1.51 -2.72 8.42
N ILE A 54 0.73 -2.12 7.51
CA ILE A 54 0.83 -0.69 7.23
C ILE A 54 0.41 0.09 8.49
N ASN A 55 1.43 0.53 9.22
CA ASN A 55 1.37 1.49 10.30
C ASN A 55 2.46 2.54 10.06
N LEU A 56 2.14 3.52 9.22
CA LEU A 56 3.05 4.59 8.84
C LEU A 56 2.65 5.87 9.55
N SER A 57 3.60 6.58 10.16
CA SER A 57 3.38 7.92 10.69
C SER A 57 4.38 8.88 10.07
N ILE A 58 3.87 9.98 9.52
CA ILE A 58 4.63 10.95 8.75
C ILE A 58 4.37 12.33 9.33
N LYS A 59 5.45 13.06 9.52
CA LYS A 59 5.42 14.47 9.90
C LYS A 59 5.54 15.32 8.64
N CYS A 60 4.63 16.28 8.50
CA CYS A 60 4.57 17.24 7.42
C CYS A 60 4.60 18.66 8.00
N GLN A 61 5.21 19.58 7.27
CA GLN A 61 5.31 20.97 7.66
C GLN A 61 4.05 21.74 7.28
N THR A 62 3.39 21.35 6.19
CA THR A 62 2.21 22.04 5.67
C THR A 62 1.01 21.10 5.44
N PRO A 63 -0.23 21.62 5.42
CA PRO A 63 -1.41 20.87 5.01
C PRO A 63 -1.30 20.34 3.57
N GLN A 64 -0.73 21.12 2.66
CA GLN A 64 -0.59 20.75 1.25
C GLN A 64 0.33 19.55 1.08
N GLU A 65 1.51 19.60 1.72
CA GLU A 65 2.44 18.47 1.77
C GLU A 65 1.78 17.22 2.37
N ALA A 66 0.95 17.41 3.40
CA ALA A 66 0.21 16.32 4.00
C ALA A 66 -0.76 15.64 3.00
N GLU A 67 -1.56 16.41 2.26
CA GLU A 67 -2.45 15.85 1.23
C GLU A 67 -1.67 15.16 0.10
N GLU A 68 -0.56 15.74 -0.34
CA GLU A 68 0.30 15.15 -1.36
C GLU A 68 0.87 13.80 -0.92
N MET A 69 1.36 13.70 0.32
CA MET A 69 1.86 12.46 0.89
C MET A 69 0.77 11.40 1.01
N ILE A 70 -0.46 11.81 1.36
CA ILE A 70 -1.62 10.91 1.38
C ILE A 70 -1.94 10.38 -0.01
N GLY A 71 -1.93 11.25 -1.03
CA GLY A 71 -2.15 10.85 -2.41
C GLY A 71 -1.13 9.80 -2.87
N LYS A 72 0.16 10.12 -2.71
CA LYS A 72 1.27 9.23 -3.10
C LYS A 72 1.20 7.86 -2.45
N ILE A 73 0.95 7.80 -1.14
CA ILE A 73 0.90 6.53 -0.41
C ILE A 73 -0.30 5.68 -0.84
N LYS A 74 -1.46 6.32 -1.02
CA LYS A 74 -2.65 5.62 -1.52
C LYS A 74 -2.43 5.05 -2.91
N GLU A 75 -1.81 5.82 -3.80
CA GLU A 75 -1.52 5.40 -5.17
C GLU A 75 -0.57 4.20 -5.19
N ARG A 76 0.55 4.24 -4.45
CA ARG A 76 1.47 3.09 -4.36
C ARG A 76 0.83 1.82 -3.84
N ILE A 77 0.00 1.94 -2.81
CA ILE A 77 -0.74 0.79 -2.27
C ILE A 77 -1.70 0.24 -3.32
N LYS A 78 -2.42 1.14 -4.01
CA LYS A 78 -3.34 0.76 -5.08
C LYS A 78 -2.63 0.10 -6.25
N ASP A 79 -1.48 0.62 -6.67
CA ASP A 79 -0.68 0.06 -7.76
C ASP A 79 -0.19 -1.33 -7.38
N LYS A 80 0.30 -1.51 -6.15
CA LYS A 80 0.75 -2.83 -5.69
C LYS A 80 -0.40 -3.84 -5.61
N LEU A 81 -1.57 -3.40 -5.13
CA LEU A 81 -2.78 -4.22 -5.17
C LEU A 81 -3.18 -4.56 -6.60
N THR A 82 -3.12 -3.61 -7.52
CA THR A 82 -3.48 -3.82 -8.94
C THR A 82 -2.51 -4.80 -9.61
N GLU A 83 -1.22 -4.70 -9.34
CA GLU A 83 -0.20 -5.64 -9.82
C GLU A 83 -0.48 -7.08 -9.35
N LEU A 84 -0.85 -7.26 -8.07
CA LEU A 84 -1.20 -8.59 -7.56
C LEU A 84 -2.49 -9.13 -8.17
N LEU A 85 -3.46 -8.25 -8.42
CA LEU A 85 -4.71 -8.61 -9.07
C LEU A 85 -4.48 -8.97 -10.56
N SER A 86 -3.54 -8.31 -11.25
CA SER A 86 -3.27 -8.53 -12.68
C SER A 86 -2.34 -9.73 -12.96
N GLN A 87 -1.50 -10.16 -12.02
CA GLN A 87 -0.65 -11.36 -12.15
C GLN A 87 -1.45 -12.66 -12.35
N VAL A 88 -2.77 -12.64 -12.15
CA VAL A 88 -3.65 -13.79 -12.37
C VAL A 88 -4.03 -13.93 -13.84
N ASP A 89 -4.23 -12.81 -14.55
CA ASP A 89 -4.72 -12.82 -15.93
C ASP A 89 -3.65 -13.26 -16.94
N THR A 90 -2.41 -13.46 -16.50
CA THR A 90 -1.27 -13.86 -17.34
C THR A 90 -0.81 -15.30 -17.14
N PHE A 91 -1.39 -16.08 -16.22
CA PHE A 91 -0.96 -17.47 -15.94
C PHE A 91 -1.71 -18.56 -16.74
N SER A 92 -2.52 -18.19 -17.74
CA SER A 92 -3.15 -19.12 -18.69
C SER A 92 -2.33 -19.33 -19.98
N GLY A 93 -1.06 -18.90 -20.00
CA GLY A 93 -0.10 -19.21 -21.06
C GLY A 93 0.82 -20.35 -20.65
N GLU A 94 0.67 -21.50 -21.28
CA GLU A 94 1.61 -22.62 -21.21
C GLU A 94 2.95 -22.18 -21.84
N GLU A 95 3.92 -21.78 -21.01
CA GLU A 95 5.28 -21.48 -21.46
C GLU A 95 6.07 -22.80 -21.51
N VAL A 96 6.07 -23.45 -22.68
CA VAL A 96 6.96 -24.57 -22.96
C VAL A 96 8.37 -24.00 -23.18
N LEU A 97 9.21 -24.11 -22.15
CA LEU A 97 10.66 -23.90 -22.28
C LEU A 97 11.29 -25.19 -22.84
N GLU A 98 11.71 -25.17 -24.10
CA GLU A 98 12.63 -26.18 -24.63
C GLU A 98 14.03 -25.97 -24.04
N ILE A 99 14.61 -27.02 -23.47
CA ILE A 99 16.02 -27.09 -23.01
C ILE A 99 16.88 -27.62 -24.15
#